data_AF-A0A3M6TI36-F1
#
_entry.id   AF-A0A3M6TI36-F1
#
_cell.length_a   1.000
_cell.length_b   1.000
_cell.length_c   1.000
_cell.angle_alpha   90.00
_cell.angle_beta   90.00
_cell.angle_gamma   90.00
#
_symmetry.space_group_name_H-M   'P 1'
#
loop_
_entity.id
_entity.type
_entity.pdbx_description
1 polymer ?
#
loop_
_entity_poly.entity_id
_entity_poly.type
_entity_poly.pdbx_seq_one_letter_code
_entity_poly.pdbx_strand_id
1 'polypeptide(L)' 'MIYVTGAELDSIKERLVGSKKKQYAFVFCVDWSDGSSCDIWRSYNDFFELLDSFPEEAGSVRGFARIIPYLPGAAET' A
#
# COMPACT_ATOMS: atom_id res chain seq x y z
N MET A 1 -21.30 -6.64 -1.57
CA MET A 1 -19.82 -6.76 -1.47
C MET A 1 -19.31 -5.37 -1.16
N ILE A 2 -18.59 -5.21 -0.05
CA ILE A 2 -18.00 -3.91 0.33
C ILE A 2 -16.63 -3.82 -0.35
N TYR A 3 -16.36 -2.70 -1.01
CA TYR A 3 -15.08 -2.43 -1.68
C TYR A 3 -14.67 -0.97 -1.49
N VAL A 4 -13.39 -0.67 -1.71
CA VAL A 4 -12.85 0.69 -1.60
C VAL A 4 -13.28 1.51 -2.81
N THR A 5 -13.84 2.70 -2.59
CA THR A 5 -14.20 3.67 -3.64
C THR A 5 -13.21 4.81 -3.75
N GLY A 6 -12.48 5.13 -2.68
CA GLY A 6 -11.48 6.18 -2.62
C GLY A 6 -10.46 5.92 -1.52
N ALA A 7 -9.24 6.41 -1.71
CA ALA A 7 -8.21 6.39 -0.69
C ALA A 7 -7.32 7.61 -0.87
N GLU A 8 -7.23 8.43 0.17
CA GLU A 8 -6.39 9.64 0.19
C GLU A 8 -5.36 9.53 1.30
N LEU A 9 -4.12 9.93 1.01
CA LEU A 9 -3.08 10.00 2.01
C LEU A 9 -3.35 11.20 2.91
N ASP A 10 -3.71 10.95 4.17
CA ASP A 10 -3.91 11.98 5.17
C ASP A 10 -2.58 12.47 5.74
N SER A 11 -1.75 11.53 6.21
CA SER A 11 -0.51 11.86 6.92
C SER A 11 0.51 10.73 6.96
N ILE A 12 1.76 11.07 7.29
CA ILE A 12 2.82 10.10 7.59
C ILE A 12 3.18 10.25 9.06
N LYS A 13 3.12 9.17 9.84
CA LYS A 13 3.31 9.19 11.30
C LYS A 13 4.38 8.19 11.74
N GLU A 14 5.14 8.55 12.76
CA GLU A 14 6.03 7.61 13.46
C GLU A 14 5.22 6.65 14.33
N ARG A 15 5.53 5.36 14.23
CA ARG A 15 4.97 4.29 15.07
C ARG A 15 6.10 3.45 15.65
N LEU A 16 5.94 3.05 16.91
CA LEU A 16 6.77 2.01 17.51
C LEU A 16 6.19 0.64 17.16
N VAL A 17 7.00 -0.20 16.51
CA VAL A 17 6.65 -1.59 16.21
C VAL A 17 7.48 -2.51 17.10
N GLY A 18 6.79 -3.29 17.94
CA GLY A 18 7.43 -4.09 18.98
C GLY A 18 8.10 -3.22 20.06
N SER A 19 9.20 -3.71 20.62
CA SER A 19 9.81 -3.10 21.81
C SER A 19 10.84 -1.98 21.55
N LYS A 20 11.37 -1.76 20.33
CA LYS A 20 12.40 -0.71 20.09
C LYS A 20 12.54 -0.09 18.69
N LYS A 21 11.78 -0.47 17.65
CA LYS A 21 12.00 0.06 16.30
C LYS A 21 10.97 1.14 15.95
N LYS A 22 11.44 2.37 15.71
CA LYS A 22 10.65 3.41 15.07
C LYS A 22 10.49 3.08 13.59
N GLN A 23 9.26 3.08 13.11
CA GLN A 23 8.92 2.95 11.70
C GLN A 23 7.92 4.04 11.32
N TYR A 24 8.03 4.54 10.10
CA TYR A 24 7.01 5.42 9.55
C TYR A 24 5.85 4.59 8.99
N ALA A 25 4.64 5.06 9.23
CA ALA A 25 3.42 4.52 8.68
C ALA A 25 2.67 5.62 7.92
N PHE A 26 2.15 5.24 6.76
CA PHE A 26 1.22 6.05 5.99
C PHE A 26 -0.17 5.86 6.57
N VAL A 27 -0.84 6.97 6.86
CA VAL A 27 -2.24 6.99 7.30
C VAL A 27 -3.07 7.42 6.10
N PHE A 28 -3.96 6.52 5.67
CA PHE A 28 -4.89 6.78 4.58
C PHE A 28 -6.28 6.90 5.14
N CYS A 29 -7.03 7.91 4.69
CA CYS A 29 -8.47 7.92 4.82
C CYS A 29 -9.06 7.14 3.64
N VAL A 30 -9.85 6.11 3.93
CA VAL A 30 -10.42 5.21 2.93
C VAL A 30 -11.92 5.31 2.94
N ASP A 31 -12.50 5.54 1.77
CA ASP A 31 -13.94 5.54 1.53
C ASP A 31 -14.38 4.17 1.01
N TRP A 32 -15.46 3.66 1.58
CA TRP A 32 -16.03 2.38 1.24
C TRP A 32 -17.33 2.54 0.46
N SER A 33 -17.67 1.53 -0.35
CA SER A 33 -18.87 1.51 -1.19
C SER A 33 -20.19 1.57 -0.40
N ASP A 34 -20.17 1.34 0.91
CA ASP A 34 -21.34 1.47 1.79
C ASP A 34 -21.52 2.89 2.36
N GLY A 35 -20.65 3.82 1.96
CA GLY A 35 -20.65 5.22 2.39
C GLY A 35 -19.92 5.46 3.72
N SER A 36 -19.31 4.43 4.32
CA SER A 36 -18.44 4.62 5.48
C SER A 36 -17.03 5.06 5.07
N SER A 37 -16.34 5.77 5.97
CA SER A 37 -14.92 6.12 5.81
C SER A 37 -14.14 5.75 7.08
N CYS A 38 -12.90 5.29 6.92
CA CYS A 38 -12.04 4.99 8.06
C CYS A 38 -10.56 5.20 7.77
N ASP A 39 -9.79 5.43 8.84
CA ASP A 39 -8.34 5.56 8.74
C ASP A 39 -7.66 4.19 8.82
N ILE A 40 -6.83 3.88 7.82
CA ILE A 40 -5.98 2.71 7.82
C ILE A 40 -4.50 3.11 7.90
N TRP A 41 -3.71 2.27 8.54
CA TRP A 41 -2.28 2.47 8.72
C TRP A 41 -1.52 1.41 7.95
N ARG A 42 -0.60 1.83 7.09
CA ARG A 42 0.23 0.94 6.28
C ARG A 42 1.70 1.29 6.38
N SER A 43 2.54 0.27 6.53
CA SER A 43 3.98 0.41 6.41
C SER A 43 4.39 0.45 4.94
N TYR A 44 5.60 0.95 4.65
CA TYR A 44 6.14 0.85 3.29
C TYR A 44 6.28 -0.61 2.83
N ASN A 45 6.56 -1.54 3.77
CA ASN A 45 6.73 -2.96 3.48
C ASN A 45 5.41 -3.63 3.05
N ASP A 46 4.28 -3.16 3.57
CA ASP A 46 2.95 -3.71 3.27
C ASP A 46 2.61 -3.58 1.77
N PHE A 47 3.19 -2.58 1.08
CA PHE A 47 3.02 -2.42 -0.36
C PHE A 47 3.82 -3.42 -1.19
N PHE A 48 4.90 -4.00 -0.67
CA PHE A 48 5.65 -5.04 -1.38
C PHE A 48 4.95 -6.40 -1.31
N GLU A 49 4.33 -6.72 -0.17
CA GLU A 49 3.51 -7.94 -0.05
C GLU A 49 2.37 -7.97 -1.08
N LEU A 50 1.85 -6.80 -1.45
CA LEU A 50 0.89 -6.66 -2.54
C LEU A 50 1.52 -7.03 -3.89
N LEU A 51 2.71 -6.53 -4.21
CA LEU A 51 3.39 -6.84 -5.47
C LEU A 51 3.67 -8.35 -5.61
N ASP A 52 4.06 -9.00 -4.51
CA ASP A 52 4.33 -10.44 -4.49
C ASP A 52 3.07 -11.29 -4.74
N SER A 53 1.89 -10.75 -4.41
CA SER A 53 0.61 -11.42 -4.61
C SER A 53 0.08 -11.31 -6.05
N PHE A 54 0.56 -10.32 -6.82
CA PHE A 54 0.10 -10.01 -8.18
C PHE A 54 1.28 -9.98 -9.18
N PRO A 55 1.97 -11.11 -9.40
CA PRO A 55 3.21 -11.14 -10.17
C PRO A 55 3.01 -10.83 -11.66
N GLU A 56 1.84 -11.12 -12.22
CA GLU A 56 1.50 -10.80 -13.61
C GLU A 56 1.31 -9.28 -13.78
N GLU A 57 0.48 -8.67 -12.94
CA GLU A 57 0.18 -7.23 -12.97
C GLU A 57 1.39 -6.37 -12.52
N ALA A 58 2.29 -6.94 -11.72
CA ALA A 58 3.57 -6.35 -11.38
C ALA A 58 4.59 -6.42 -12.54
N GLY A 59 4.30 -7.17 -13.61
CA GLY A 59 5.18 -7.38 -14.76
C GLY A 59 6.36 -8.31 -14.49
N SER A 60 6.31 -9.11 -13.43
CA SER A 60 7.35 -10.06 -13.05
C SER A 60 7.28 -11.35 -13.88
N VAL A 61 6.13 -11.66 -14.47
CA VAL A 61 5.93 -12.81 -15.35
C VAL A 61 6.18 -12.40 -16.81
N ARG A 62 7.04 -13.15 -17.50
CA ARG A 62 7.37 -12.91 -18.92
C ARG A 62 6.10 -12.94 -19.78
N GLY A 63 5.85 -11.85 -20.51
CA GLY A 63 4.71 -11.74 -21.42
C GLY A 63 3.54 -10.91 -20.87
N PHE A 64 3.59 -10.53 -19.59
CA PHE A 64 2.60 -9.64 -18.98
C PHE A 64 3.16 -8.23 -18.84
N ALA A 65 2.36 -7.23 -19.23
CA ALA A 65 2.72 -5.84 -19.08
C ALA A 65 2.42 -5.38 -17.66
N ARG A 66 3.37 -4.67 -17.04
CA ARG A 66 3.16 -4.07 -15.72
C ARG A 66 2.06 -3.01 -15.79
N ILE A 67 1.07 -3.14 -14.90
CA ILE A 67 0.01 -2.15 -14.68
C ILE A 67 0.03 -1.58 -13.26
N ILE A 68 0.66 -2.28 -12.30
CA ILE A 68 0.83 -1.76 -10.95
C ILE A 68 1.90 -0.66 -10.96
N PRO A 69 1.62 0.54 -10.40
CA PRO A 69 2.60 1.62 -10.33
C PRO A 69 3.90 1.22 -9.62
N TYR A 70 4.97 1.96 -9.88
CA TYR A 70 6.22 1.80 -9.15
C TYR A 70 6.13 2.48 -7.79
N LEU A 71 6.71 1.84 -6.77
CA LEU A 71 6.86 2.43 -5.44
C LEU A 71 8.16 3.24 -5.39
N PRO A 72 8.13 4.50 -4.92
CA PRO A 72 9.31 5.36 -4.88
C PRO A 72 10.33 4.84 -3.85
N GLY A 73 11.56 4.58 -4.29
CA GLY A 73 12.65 4.12 -3.43
C GLY A 73 12.97 2.62 -3.54
N ALA A 74 12.15 1.84 -4.24
CA ALA A 74 12.66 0.63 -4.89
C ALA A 74 13.45 1.10 -6.13
N ALA A 75 14.77 1.18 -6.01
CA ALA A 75 15.61 1.56 -7.13
C ALA A 75 15.33 0.61 -8.30
N GLU A 76 15.00 1.20 -9.44
CA GLU A 76 15.11 0.56 -10.75
C GLU A 76 16.57 0.08 -10.88
N THR A 77 16.80 -1.21 -10.62
CA THR A 77 18.08 -1.88 -10.86
C THR A 77 17.82 -3.16 -11.62
#